data_AF-A0A820P6U1-F1
#
_entry.id   AF-A0A820P6U1-F1
#
_cell.length_a   1.000
_cell.length_b   1.000
_cell.length_c   1.000
_cell.angle_alpha   90.00
_cell.angle_beta   90.00
_cell.angle_gamma   90.00
#
_symmetry.space_group_name_H-M   'P 1'
#
loop_
_entity.id
_entity.type
_entity.pdbx_description
1 polymer ?
#
loop_
_entity_poly.entity_id
_entity_poly.type
_entity_poly.pdbx_seq_one_letter_code
_entity_poly.pdbx_strand_id
1 'polypeptide(L)'
;TTLTNHVKLVVSTLPGIFNILNTLRNIIDSRENFIQIKPLGEELGKIVLKAWLARHNRTISDVQWLLVHERLTECNTPLYVKLVFDEIKLWKSYTQTQEKDLATTVSTSISKLLARIENQHGH
;
A
#
# COMPACT_ATOMS: atom_id res chain seq x y z
N THR A 1 -17.38 28.33 16.02
CA THR A 1 -18.33 27.23 15.71
C THR A 1 -18.06 26.12 16.70
N THR A 2 -18.98 25.83 17.62
CA THR A 2 -18.78 24.84 18.69
C THR A 2 -19.29 23.47 18.26
N LEU A 3 -18.45 22.44 18.41
CA LEU A 3 -18.80 21.05 18.14
C LEU A 3 -19.67 20.50 19.30
N THR A 4 -20.70 19.70 19.00
CA THR A 4 -21.63 19.18 20.02
C THR A 4 -21.05 17.97 20.76
N ASN A 5 -21.53 17.71 22.00
CA ASN A 5 -20.97 16.72 22.94
C ASN A 5 -20.88 15.26 22.44
N HIS A 6 -21.55 14.90 21.34
CA HIS A 6 -21.59 13.52 20.83
C HIS A 6 -20.89 13.34 19.49
N VAL A 7 -20.13 14.35 19.04
CA VAL A 7 -19.39 14.28 17.78
C VAL A 7 -17.91 14.06 18.06
N LYS A 8 -17.36 13.00 17.47
CA LYS A 8 -15.93 12.76 17.43
C LYS A 8 -15.42 13.07 16.03
N LEU A 9 -14.31 13.81 15.95
CA LEU A 9 -13.63 14.10 14.69
C LEU A 9 -12.42 13.17 14.56
N VAL A 10 -12.30 12.50 13.42
CA VAL A 10 -11.10 11.72 13.07
C VAL A 10 -10.38 12.46 11.97
N VAL A 11 -9.10 12.80 12.19
CA VAL A 11 -8.28 13.55 11.24
C VAL A 11 -7.06 12.71 10.88
N SER A 12 -6.71 12.67 9.59
CA SER A 12 -5.49 12.04 9.08
C SER A 12 -4.54 13.10 8.56
N THR A 13 -3.26 13.00 8.91
CA THR A 13 -2.23 13.98 8.52
C THR A 13 -0.90 13.28 8.30
N LEU A 14 -0.09 13.76 7.36
CA LEU A 14 1.29 13.30 7.18
C LEU A 14 2.22 13.96 8.21
N PRO A 15 3.14 13.21 8.84
CA PRO A 15 4.12 13.80 9.75
C PRO A 15 5.06 14.74 8.97
N GLY A 16 5.26 15.95 9.50
CA GLY A 16 6.20 16.93 8.93
C GLY A 16 5.66 17.80 7.81
N ILE A 17 4.44 17.57 7.31
CA ILE A 17 3.81 18.42 6.30
C ILE A 17 3.05 19.58 6.98
N PHE A 18 3.39 20.81 6.57
CA PHE A 18 2.77 22.07 7.02
C PHE A 18 2.63 22.23 8.55
N ASN A 19 3.46 21.52 9.33
CA ASN A 19 3.44 21.56 10.79
C ASN A 19 2.06 21.22 11.43
N ILE A 20 1.18 20.52 10.69
CA ILE A 20 -0.21 20.28 11.11
C ILE A 20 -0.24 19.41 12.38
N LEU A 21 0.56 18.35 12.42
CA LEU A 21 0.62 17.46 13.57
C LEU A 21 1.03 18.20 14.86
N ASN A 22 1.98 19.12 14.77
CA ASN A 22 2.42 19.90 15.92
C ASN A 22 1.34 20.90 16.35
N THR A 23 0.63 21.50 15.40
CA THR A 23 -0.51 22.36 15.68
C THR A 23 -1.63 21.60 16.39
N LEU A 24 -1.97 20.39 15.93
CA LEU A 24 -2.96 19.53 16.57
C LEU A 24 -2.54 19.11 17.98
N ARG A 25 -1.26 18.79 18.20
CA ARG A 25 -0.71 18.47 19.52
C ARG A 25 -0.77 19.63 20.52
N ASN A 26 -0.79 20.87 20.04
CA ASN A 26 -0.98 22.05 20.90
C ASN A 26 -2.45 22.31 21.24
N ILE A 27 -3.39 21.79 20.43
CA ILE A 27 -4.83 22.00 20.61
C ILE A 27 -5.47 20.84 21.38
N ILE A 28 -4.94 19.63 21.26
CA ILE A 28 -5.50 18.41 21.84
C ILE A 28 -4.58 17.92 22.97
N ASP A 29 -5.03 18.07 24.21
CA ASP A 29 -4.23 17.71 25.40
C ASP A 29 -4.00 16.21 25.53
N SER A 30 -4.98 15.39 25.15
CA SER A 30 -4.85 13.94 25.33
C SER A 30 -4.03 13.31 24.21
N ARG A 31 -2.86 12.78 24.60
CA ARG A 31 -1.95 12.05 23.71
C ARG A 31 -2.54 10.71 23.24
N GLU A 32 -3.50 10.14 23.97
CA GLU A 32 -4.14 8.87 23.60
C GLU A 32 -4.97 9.00 22.31
N ASN A 33 -5.34 10.24 21.94
CA ASN A 33 -6.06 10.54 20.71
C ASN A 33 -5.14 10.56 19.47
N PHE A 34 -3.82 10.36 19.63
CA PHE A 34 -2.87 10.33 18.53
C PHE A 34 -2.41 8.90 18.26
N ILE A 35 -2.86 8.35 17.13
CA ILE A 35 -2.48 7.02 16.67
C ILE A 35 -1.52 7.19 15.48
N GLN A 36 -0.27 6.75 15.65
CA GLN A 36 0.67 6.69 14.55
C GLN A 36 0.45 5.40 13.74
N ILE A 37 0.11 5.57 12.46
CA ILE A 37 0.07 4.46 11.52
C ILE A 37 1.51 4.16 11.09
N LYS A 38 1.99 2.97 11.45
CA LYS A 38 3.30 2.47 11.02
C LYS A 38 3.20 1.87 9.61
N PRO A 39 4.32 1.78 8.88
CA PRO A 39 4.38 0.95 7.67
C PRO A 39 3.89 -0.46 7.97
N LEU A 40 3.32 -1.11 6.95
CA LEU A 40 2.73 -2.44 7.11
C LEU A 40 3.79 -3.45 7.56
N GLY A 41 5.01 -3.32 7.03
CA GLY A 41 6.08 -4.29 7.23
C GLY A 41 5.95 -5.49 6.28
N GLU A 42 7.07 -6.18 6.07
CA GLU A 42 7.18 -7.27 5.09
C GLU A 42 6.23 -8.44 5.41
N GLU A 43 6.25 -8.91 6.67
CA GLU A 43 5.48 -10.09 7.08
C GLU A 43 3.97 -9.87 6.98
N LEU A 44 3.48 -8.74 7.47
CA LEU A 44 2.08 -8.35 7.33
C LEU A 44 1.71 -8.12 5.86
N GLY A 45 2.62 -7.53 5.06
CA GLY A 45 2.45 -7.40 3.61
C GLY A 45 2.23 -8.74 2.93
N LYS A 46 3.07 -9.73 3.23
CA LYS A 46 2.93 -11.11 2.72
C LYS A 46 1.60 -11.74 3.14
N ILE A 47 1.21 -11.61 4.42
CA ILE A 47 -0.06 -12.15 4.94
C ILE A 47 -1.25 -11.53 4.19
N VAL A 48 -1.23 -10.20 4.00
CA VAL A 48 -2.26 -9.47 3.25
C VAL A 48 -2.32 -9.93 1.79
N LEU A 49 -1.17 -10.07 1.12
CA LEU A 49 -1.13 -10.57 -0.27
C LEU A 49 -1.71 -11.98 -0.38
N LYS A 50 -1.33 -12.90 0.52
CA LYS A 50 -1.89 -14.26 0.57
C LYS A 50 -3.40 -14.25 0.76
N ALA A 51 -3.89 -13.45 1.70
CA ALA A 51 -5.32 -13.33 1.97
C ALA A 51 -6.09 -12.78 0.75
N TRP A 52 -5.56 -11.76 0.07
CA TRP A 52 -6.16 -11.21 -1.14
C TRP A 52 -6.13 -12.19 -2.31
N LEU A 53 -5.02 -12.88 -2.54
CA LEU A 53 -4.92 -13.92 -3.58
C LEU A 53 -5.94 -15.05 -3.33
N ALA A 54 -6.03 -15.54 -2.09
CA ALA A 54 -6.98 -16.58 -1.70
C ALA A 54 -8.43 -16.14 -1.95
N ARG A 55 -8.78 -14.88 -1.60
CA ARG A 55 -10.11 -14.30 -1.86
C ARG A 55 -10.45 -14.21 -3.35
N HIS A 56 -9.44 -14.19 -4.24
CA HIS A 56 -9.61 -14.22 -5.68
C HIS A 56 -9.43 -15.61 -6.30
N ASN A 57 -9.40 -16.66 -5.47
CA ASN A 57 -9.15 -18.05 -5.89
C ASN A 57 -7.85 -18.19 -6.72
N ARG A 58 -6.83 -17.43 -6.34
CA ARG A 58 -5.52 -17.40 -6.99
C ARG A 58 -4.43 -17.80 -6.00
N THR A 59 -3.35 -18.34 -6.55
CA THR A 59 -2.04 -18.47 -5.90
C THR A 59 -0.97 -18.22 -6.95
N ILE A 60 0.23 -17.88 -6.51
CA ILE A 60 1.43 -17.78 -7.35
C ILE A 60 2.41 -18.89 -6.95
N SER A 61 3.36 -19.21 -7.82
CA SER A 61 4.37 -20.25 -7.55
C SER A 61 5.40 -19.80 -6.50
N ASP A 62 6.14 -20.74 -5.94
CA ASP A 62 7.19 -20.40 -4.95
C ASP A 62 8.27 -19.49 -5.55
N VAL A 63 8.62 -19.69 -6.83
CA VAL A 63 9.56 -18.82 -7.56
C VAL A 63 9.02 -17.41 -7.70
N GLN A 64 7.73 -17.25 -7.99
CA GLN A 64 7.06 -15.95 -8.07
C GLN A 64 7.01 -15.28 -6.69
N TRP A 65 6.84 -16.05 -5.61
CA TRP A 65 6.91 -15.55 -4.24
C TRP A 65 8.29 -15.03 -3.85
N LEU A 66 9.38 -15.63 -4.33
CA LEU A 66 10.74 -15.12 -4.09
C LEU A 66 10.90 -13.68 -4.62
N LEU A 67 10.40 -13.42 -5.83
CA LEU A 67 10.42 -12.09 -6.42
C LEU A 67 9.55 -11.10 -5.61
N VAL A 68 8.36 -11.51 -5.18
CA VAL A 68 7.48 -10.68 -4.35
C VAL A 68 8.15 -10.32 -3.02
N HIS A 69 8.84 -11.28 -2.40
CA HIS A 69 9.54 -11.07 -1.14
C HIS A 69 10.63 -10.01 -1.25
N GLU A 70 11.52 -10.17 -2.23
CA GLU A 70 12.62 -9.24 -2.48
C GLU A 70 12.11 -7.79 -2.61
N ARG A 71 11.00 -7.62 -3.34
CA ARG A 71 10.36 -6.33 -3.55
C ARG A 71 9.68 -5.76 -2.29
N LEU A 72 9.09 -6.61 -1.45
CA LEU A 72 8.51 -6.18 -0.17
C LEU A 72 9.57 -5.77 0.86
N THR A 73 10.77 -6.33 0.78
CA THR A 73 11.92 -5.87 1.58
C THR A 73 12.31 -4.44 1.22
N GLU A 74 12.25 -4.08 -0.07
CA GLU A 74 12.55 -2.73 -0.58
C GLU A 74 11.44 -1.71 -0.28
N CYS A 75 10.16 -2.09 -0.45
CA CYS A 75 9.02 -1.23 -0.17
C CYS A 75 7.85 -2.02 0.44
N ASN A 76 7.37 -1.59 1.61
CA ASN A 76 6.27 -2.27 2.32
C ASN A 76 5.16 -1.30 2.76
N THR A 77 5.00 -0.20 2.03
CA THR A 77 3.86 0.69 2.25
C THR A 77 2.56 -0.02 1.85
N PRO A 78 1.43 0.22 2.53
CA PRO A 78 0.15 -0.39 2.17
C PRO A 78 -0.25 -0.17 0.70
N LEU A 79 0.05 1.01 0.15
CA LEU A 79 -0.18 1.34 -1.25
C LEU A 79 0.65 0.45 -2.18
N TYR A 80 1.94 0.28 -1.88
CA TYR A 80 2.81 -0.59 -2.66
C TYR A 80 2.32 -2.04 -2.67
N VAL A 81 1.95 -2.58 -1.50
CA VAL A 81 1.41 -3.94 -1.38
C VAL A 81 0.15 -4.12 -2.24
N LYS A 82 -0.70 -3.09 -2.31
CA LYS A 82 -1.88 -3.10 -3.18
C LYS A 82 -1.51 -3.12 -4.68
N LEU A 83 -0.50 -2.36 -5.09
CA LEU A 83 -0.01 -2.34 -6.47
C LEU A 83 0.60 -3.70 -6.86
N VAL A 84 1.43 -4.28 -5.99
CA VAL A 84 1.99 -5.63 -6.19
C VAL A 84 0.86 -6.65 -6.34
N PHE A 85 -0.15 -6.62 -5.46
CA PHE A 85 -1.32 -7.50 -5.59
C PHE A 85 -2.01 -7.38 -6.95
N ASP A 86 -2.21 -6.15 -7.43
CA ASP A 86 -2.89 -5.89 -8.70
C ASP A 86 -2.10 -6.37 -9.92
N GLU A 87 -0.78 -6.52 -9.80
CA GLU A 87 0.08 -7.15 -10.82
C GLU A 87 0.08 -8.68 -10.68
N ILE A 88 0.39 -9.23 -9.50
CA ILE A 88 0.56 -10.69 -9.32
C ILE A 88 -0.74 -11.48 -9.52
N LYS A 89 -1.91 -10.87 -9.30
CA LYS A 89 -3.21 -11.54 -9.56
C LYS A 89 -3.42 -11.87 -11.05
N LEU A 90 -2.67 -11.22 -11.94
CA LEU A 90 -2.71 -11.42 -13.38
C LEU A 90 -1.71 -12.49 -13.84
N TRP A 91 -0.76 -12.86 -12.99
CA TRP A 91 0.24 -13.87 -13.32
C TRP A 91 -0.40 -15.25 -13.47
N LYS A 92 0.11 -16.00 -14.44
CA LYS A 92 -0.23 -17.41 -14.63
C LYS A 92 0.94 -18.24 -14.11
N SER A 93 0.70 -19.51 -13.77
CA SER A 93 1.76 -20.39 -13.24
C SER A 93 2.93 -20.59 -14.21
N TYR A 94 2.68 -20.42 -15.51
CA TYR A 94 3.68 -20.50 -16.58
C TYR A 94 4.22 -19.12 -17.02
N THR A 95 3.75 -18.02 -16.41
CA THR A 95 4.33 -16.71 -16.66
C THR A 95 5.75 -16.71 -16.11
N GLN A 96 6.73 -16.59 -17.02
CA GLN A 96 8.13 -16.49 -16.68
C GLN A 96 8.37 -15.09 -16.11
N THR A 97 8.28 -14.97 -14.80
CA THR A 97 8.42 -13.69 -14.11
C THR A 97 9.87 -13.23 -14.15
N GLN A 98 10.11 -12.09 -14.78
CA GLN A 98 11.40 -11.42 -14.86
C GLN A 98 11.44 -10.30 -13.80
N GLU A 99 12.64 -9.90 -13.39
CA GLU A 99 12.88 -8.85 -12.38
C GLU A 99 12.14 -7.54 -12.70
N LYS A 100 11.96 -7.25 -14.00
CA LYS A 100 11.24 -6.08 -14.50
C LYS A 100 9.73 -6.11 -14.32
N ASP A 101 9.13 -7.23 -13.91
CA ASP A 101 7.68 -7.37 -13.88
C ASP A 101 7.06 -6.64 -12.68
N LEU A 102 7.71 -6.66 -11.52
CA LEU A 102 7.32 -5.86 -10.34
C LEU A 102 8.18 -4.60 -10.24
N ALA A 103 7.55 -3.43 -10.13
CA ALA A 103 8.28 -2.20 -9.87
C ALA A 103 8.83 -2.18 -8.43
N THR A 104 10.03 -1.62 -8.22
CA THR A 104 10.70 -1.54 -6.91
C THR A 104 10.22 -0.37 -6.05
N THR A 105 9.56 0.63 -6.66
CA THR A 105 9.06 1.81 -5.96
C THR A 105 7.58 2.07 -6.27
N VAL A 106 6.90 2.77 -5.36
CA VAL A 106 5.53 3.25 -5.57
C VAL A 106 5.44 4.13 -6.82
N SER A 107 6.39 5.03 -7.04
CA SER A 107 6.40 5.91 -8.21
C SER A 107 6.45 5.12 -9.51
N THR A 108 7.38 4.16 -9.62
CA THR A 108 7.51 3.31 -10.81
C THR A 108 6.28 2.42 -11.00
N SER A 109 5.69 1.95 -9.90
CA SER A 109 4.46 1.14 -9.93
C SER A 109 3.27 1.96 -10.45
N ILE A 110 3.14 3.22 -10.02
CA ILE A 110 2.11 4.14 -10.52
C ILE A 110 2.34 4.45 -12.00
N SER A 111 3.58 4.73 -12.43
CA SER A 111 3.89 4.96 -13.84
C SER A 111 3.51 3.76 -14.71
N LYS A 112 3.82 2.53 -14.28
CA LYS A 112 3.40 1.30 -14.98
C LYS A 112 1.88 1.17 -15.05
N LEU A 113 1.18 1.45 -13.94
CA LEU A 113 -0.28 1.42 -13.89
C LEU A 113 -0.89 2.39 -14.90
N LEU A 114 -0.40 3.64 -14.93
CA LEU A 114 -0.89 4.67 -15.85
C LEU A 114 -0.63 4.29 -17.31
N ALA A 115 0.59 3.83 -17.65
CA ALA A 115 0.91 3.37 -19.00
C ALA A 115 0.00 2.22 -19.46
N ARG A 116 -0.39 1.31 -18.56
CA ARG A 116 -1.34 0.24 -18.88
C ARG A 116 -2.75 0.79 -19.16
N ILE A 117 -3.22 1.73 -18.34
CA ILE A 117 -4.54 2.36 -18.50
C ILE A 117 -4.59 3.14 -19.82
N GLU A 118 -3.53 3.89 -20.15
CA GLU A 118 -3.40 4.62 -21.41
C GLU A 118 -3.45 3.68 -22.61
N ASN A 119 -2.72 2.55 -22.59
CA ASN A 119 -2.82 1.56 -23.67
C ASN A 119 -4.22 0.91 -23.79
N GLN A 120 -5.02 0.89 -22.73
CA GLN A 120 -6.35 0.28 -22.73
C GLN A 120 -7.47 1.25 -23.14
N HIS A 121 -7.29 2.55 -22.90
CA HIS A 121 -8.36 3.56 -23.02
C HIS A 121 -7.96 4.83 -23.76
N GLY A 122 -6.68 5.03 -24.04
CA GLY A 122 -6.13 6.16 -24.80
C GLY A 122 -6.35 5.98 -26.29
N HIS A 123 -7.61 6.08 -26.72
CA HIS A 123 -8.00 6.36 -28.09
C HIS A 123 -8.63 7.74 -28.16
#